data_AF-A0A3D2WE55-F1
#
_entry.id   AF-A0A3D2WE55-F1
#
_cell.length_a   1.000
_cell.length_b   1.000
_cell.length_c   1.000
_cell.angle_alpha   90.00
_cell.angle_beta   90.00
_cell.angle_gamma   90.00
#
_symmetry.space_group_name_H-M   'P 1'
#
loop_
_entity.id
_entity.type
_entity.pdbx_description
1 polymer ?
#
loop_
_entity_poly.entity_id
_entity_poly.type
_entity_poly.pdbx_seq_one_letter_code
_entity_poly.pdbx_strand_id
1 'polypeptide(L)'
;MVALNSASPWRAIVGGRLTQAQLRFARQSFDNESPDGIRVLVTHHHFVCRSAGGGGRPIPDAQLILKQIEEMEVDVVLSGHLHRAQVAMSRDVVPGESSGIPLITAGTATSRRGRGEERGINTVNVLDVMEHQIRVTPHLLENNERVFEALDAISVMRRPMPNESLSLPGHMVSEERA
;
A
#
# COMPACT_ATOMS: atom_id res chain seq x y z
N MET A 1 5.78 12.18 4.75
CA MET A 1 5.78 11.25 3.60
C MET A 1 7.21 11.07 3.11
N VAL A 2 7.62 9.85 2.76
CA VAL A 2 8.94 9.54 2.20
C VAL A 2 8.77 8.86 0.85
N ALA A 3 9.53 9.30 -0.17
CA ALA A 3 9.56 8.66 -1.47
C ALA A 3 10.92 8.04 -1.75
N LEU A 4 10.95 6.78 -2.19
CA LEU A 4 12.16 6.06 -2.55
C LEU A 4 12.22 5.79 -4.05
N ASN A 5 13.38 6.07 -4.66
CA ASN A 5 13.61 5.71 -6.05
C ASN A 5 13.82 4.20 -6.16
N SER A 6 12.82 3.48 -6.70
CA SER A 6 12.95 2.05 -6.96
C SER A 6 13.37 1.71 -8.39
N ALA A 7 13.62 2.70 -9.27
CA ALA A 7 14.11 2.46 -10.61
C ALA A 7 15.59 2.05 -10.60
N SER A 8 15.93 0.97 -11.32
CA SER A 8 17.30 0.51 -11.48
C SER A 8 17.53 0.00 -12.91
N PRO A 9 17.50 0.90 -13.91
CA PRO A 9 17.46 0.51 -15.32
C PRO A 9 18.69 -0.32 -15.74
N TRP A 10 19.85 -0.03 -15.16
CA TRP A 10 21.11 -0.72 -15.47
C TRP A 10 21.29 -2.08 -14.79
N ARG A 11 20.46 -2.43 -13.80
CA ARG A 11 20.62 -3.66 -13.00
C ARG A 11 19.38 -4.55 -12.96
N ALA A 12 18.20 -3.94 -12.92
CA ALA A 12 16.92 -4.63 -12.83
C ALA A 12 16.05 -4.42 -14.08
N ILE A 13 16.43 -3.48 -14.96
CA ILE A 13 15.71 -3.09 -16.18
C ILE A 13 14.29 -2.61 -15.87
N VAL A 14 13.37 -3.54 -15.61
CA VAL A 14 11.97 -3.30 -15.23
C VAL A 14 11.61 -3.80 -13.82
N GLY A 15 12.44 -4.63 -13.18
CA GLY A 15 12.06 -5.33 -11.93
C GLY A 15 12.14 -4.49 -10.65
N GLY A 16 12.66 -3.26 -10.74
CA GLY A 16 12.87 -2.40 -9.59
C GLY A 16 13.94 -2.88 -8.60
N ARG A 17 14.40 -1.98 -7.73
CA ARG A 17 15.30 -2.29 -6.62
C ARG A 17 15.24 -1.21 -5.55
N LEU A 18 15.22 -1.62 -4.28
CA LEU A 18 15.49 -0.74 -3.16
C LEU A 18 16.82 -1.15 -2.52
N THR A 19 17.56 -0.17 -1.99
CA THR A 19 18.85 -0.41 -1.34
C THR A 19 18.72 -0.24 0.17
N GLN A 20 19.59 -0.89 0.94
CA GLN A 20 19.61 -0.68 2.40
C GLN A 20 19.88 0.79 2.78
N ALA A 21 20.59 1.56 1.95
CA ALA A 21 20.78 2.99 2.18
C ALA A 21 19.45 3.77 2.08
N GLN A 22 18.61 3.43 1.10
CA GLN A 22 17.28 4.01 0.96
C GLN A 22 16.35 3.63 2.12
N LEU A 23 16.42 2.39 2.59
CA LEU A 23 15.62 1.93 3.73
C LEU A 23 16.06 2.60 5.04
N ARG A 24 17.38 2.79 5.25
CA ARG A 24 17.88 3.58 6.38
C ARG A 24 17.45 5.05 6.32
N PHE A 25 17.48 5.65 5.13
CA PHE A 25 16.98 7.01 4.93
C PHE A 25 15.49 7.12 5.27
N ALA A 26 14.67 6.16 4.84
CA ALA A 26 13.25 6.14 5.18
C ALA A 26 13.02 6.04 6.68
N ARG A 27 13.70 5.11 7.37
CA ARG A 27 13.63 4.97 8.82
C ARG A 27 13.98 6.27 9.53
N GLN A 28 15.14 6.85 9.22
CA GLN A 28 15.58 8.11 9.83
C GLN A 28 14.60 9.25 9.58
N SER A 29 13.99 9.29 8.39
CA SER A 29 13.00 10.33 8.06
C SER A 29 11.72 10.16 8.89
N PHE A 30 11.23 8.94 9.11
CA PHE A 30 10.06 8.70 9.94
C PHE A 30 10.32 8.87 11.44
N ASP A 31 11.52 8.49 11.91
CA ASP A 31 11.92 8.62 13.31
C ASP A 31 12.09 10.10 13.74
N ASN A 32 12.36 11.00 12.80
CA ASN A 32 12.53 12.44 13.05
C ASN A 32 11.22 13.25 12.99
N GLU A 33 10.10 12.61 12.68
CA GLU A 33 8.79 13.26 12.54
C GLU A 33 7.89 12.97 13.74
N SER A 34 6.82 13.76 13.89
CA SER A 34 5.82 13.53 14.95
C SER A 34 5.24 12.11 14.86
N PRO A 35 5.08 11.38 15.98
CA PRO A 35 4.43 10.07 16.01
C PRO A 35 2.94 10.13 15.63
N ASP A 36 2.32 11.32 15.72
CA ASP A 36 0.91 11.53 15.39
C ASP A 36 0.66 11.72 13.89
N GLY A 37 1.73 11.91 13.11
CA GLY A 37 1.64 12.12 11.66
C GLY A 37 1.39 10.82 10.89
N ILE A 38 0.73 10.95 9.73
CA ILE A 38 0.53 9.82 8.82
C ILE A 38 1.85 9.52 8.08
N ARG A 39 2.38 8.31 8.29
CA ARG A 39 3.60 7.81 7.67
C ARG A 39 3.28 7.13 6.33
N VAL A 40 3.42 7.89 5.26
CA VAL A 40 3.25 7.40 3.88
C VAL A 40 4.62 7.10 3.26
N LEU A 41 4.80 5.89 2.73
CA LEU A 41 5.96 5.50 1.93
C LEU A 41 5.56 5.37 0.45
N VAL A 42 6.35 5.95 -0.46
CA VAL A 42 6.06 5.90 -1.90
C VAL A 42 7.19 5.23 -2.66
N THR A 43 6.86 4.28 -3.52
CA THR A 43 7.78 3.63 -4.47
C THR A 43 7.12 3.58 -5.85
N HIS A 44 7.90 3.43 -6.93
CA HIS A 44 7.27 3.14 -8.23
C HIS A 44 6.89 1.65 -8.35
N HIS A 45 7.87 0.77 -8.15
CA HIS A 45 7.67 -0.68 -8.18
C HIS A 45 6.94 -1.19 -6.93
N HIS A 46 6.02 -2.13 -7.17
CA HIS A 46 5.17 -2.76 -6.16
C HIS A 46 5.86 -3.92 -5.43
N PHE A 47 5.31 -4.30 -4.29
CA PHE A 47 5.78 -5.42 -3.45
C PHE A 47 4.94 -6.70 -3.61
N VAL A 48 3.80 -6.61 -4.30
CA VAL A 48 2.87 -7.72 -4.49
C VAL A 48 2.08 -7.54 -5.77
N CYS A 49 1.87 -8.64 -6.48
CA CYS A 49 0.97 -8.72 -7.63
C CYS A 49 -0.03 -9.85 -7.37
N ARG A 50 -1.31 -9.49 -7.14
CA ARG A 50 -2.38 -10.47 -6.88
C ARG A 50 -2.97 -11.08 -8.15
N SER A 51 -2.68 -10.51 -9.32
CA SER A 51 -3.26 -10.95 -10.59
C SER A 51 -2.41 -12.03 -11.26
N ALA A 52 -3.01 -13.18 -11.53
CA ALA A 52 -2.53 -14.08 -12.58
C ALA A 52 -2.81 -13.40 -13.93
N GLY A 53 -1.79 -13.12 -14.76
CA GLY A 53 -2.01 -12.57 -16.11
C GLY A 53 -1.18 -11.35 -16.52
N GLY A 54 -0.23 -10.88 -15.69
CA GLY A 54 0.68 -9.81 -16.05
C GLY A 54 0.62 -8.62 -15.09
N GLY A 55 1.73 -7.88 -14.99
CA GLY A 55 1.94 -6.91 -13.90
C GLY A 55 3.41 -6.54 -13.69
N GLY A 56 4.32 -7.41 -14.14
CA GLY A 56 5.72 -7.38 -13.72
C GLY A 56 5.90 -8.16 -12.42
N ARG A 57 7.15 -8.52 -12.12
CA ARG A 57 7.47 -9.20 -10.86
C ARG A 57 7.46 -8.15 -9.74
N PRO A 58 7.02 -8.50 -8.52
CA PRO A 58 7.30 -7.69 -7.35
C PRO A 58 8.79 -7.37 -7.25
N ILE A 59 9.10 -6.28 -6.54
CA ILE A 59 10.48 -5.92 -6.28
C ILE A 59 11.23 -7.10 -5.62
N PRO A 60 12.50 -7.36 -5.98
CA PRO A 60 13.29 -8.39 -5.32
C PRO A 60 13.33 -8.19 -3.80
N ASP A 61 13.37 -9.29 -3.06
CA ASP A 61 13.40 -9.31 -1.60
C ASP A 61 12.20 -8.62 -0.92
N ALA A 62 11.05 -8.53 -1.62
CA ALA A 62 9.84 -7.87 -1.12
C ALA A 62 9.47 -8.26 0.31
N GLN A 63 9.54 -9.55 0.65
CA GLN A 63 9.22 -10.03 2.01
C GLN A 63 10.16 -9.43 3.08
N LEU A 64 11.47 -9.39 2.82
CA LEU A 64 12.45 -8.82 3.75
C LEU A 64 12.29 -7.31 3.87
N ILE A 65 12.07 -6.63 2.74
CA ILE A 65 11.88 -5.18 2.72
C ILE A 65 10.59 -4.80 3.44
N LEU A 66 9.48 -5.52 3.23
CA LEU A 66 8.22 -5.26 3.91
C LEU A 66 8.33 -5.43 5.42
N LYS A 67 9.07 -6.42 5.92
CA LYS A 67 9.37 -6.53 7.36
C LYS A 67 10.04 -5.28 7.91
N GLN A 68 11.05 -4.75 7.20
CA GLN A 68 11.72 -3.51 7.60
C GLN A 68 10.78 -2.31 7.55
N ILE A 69 9.87 -2.24 6.57
CA ILE A 69 8.87 -1.17 6.46
C ILE A 69 7.83 -1.26 7.59
N GLU A 70 7.38 -2.47 7.97
CA GLU A 70 6.50 -2.70 9.12
C GLU A 70 7.11 -2.17 10.43
N GLU A 71 8.40 -2.43 10.65
CA GLU A 71 9.16 -1.91 11.79
C GLU A 71 9.39 -0.38 11.76
N MET A 72 9.03 0.33 10.67
CA MET A 72 9.04 1.79 10.59
C MET A 72 7.65 2.39 10.88
N GLU A 73 6.67 1.55 11.20
CA GLU A 73 5.28 1.95 11.50
C GLU A 73 4.67 2.78 10.37
N VAL A 74 4.94 2.38 9.12
CA VAL A 74 4.33 3.01 7.94
C VAL A 74 2.83 2.71 7.92
N ASP A 75 2.01 3.73 7.71
CA ASP A 75 0.54 3.61 7.64
C ASP A 75 0.08 3.07 6.28
N VAL A 76 0.80 3.41 5.21
CA VAL A 76 0.46 3.00 3.85
C VAL A 76 1.67 3.09 2.92
N VAL A 77 1.76 2.11 2.01
CA VAL A 77 2.71 2.12 0.90
C VAL A 77 1.97 2.38 -0.41
N LEU A 78 2.40 3.40 -1.15
CA LEU A 78 1.86 3.76 -2.46
C LEU A 78 2.80 3.31 -3.57
N SER A 79 2.23 2.70 -4.62
CA SER A 79 2.98 2.15 -5.76
C SER A 79 2.29 2.40 -7.10
N GLY A 80 3.04 2.13 -8.19
CA GLY A 80 2.54 2.07 -9.56
C GLY A 80 3.03 0.79 -10.25
N HIS A 81 3.54 0.93 -11.47
CA HIS A 81 4.17 -0.13 -12.29
C HIS A 81 3.24 -1.27 -12.77
N LEU A 82 2.23 -1.68 -12.01
CA LEU A 82 1.26 -2.71 -12.43
C LEU A 82 0.46 -2.27 -13.65
N HIS A 83 0.24 -0.96 -13.81
CA HIS A 83 -0.75 -0.37 -14.72
C HIS A 83 -2.16 -0.92 -14.45
N ARG A 84 -2.46 -1.19 -13.19
CA ARG A 84 -3.78 -1.59 -12.70
C ARG A 84 -3.92 -1.08 -11.28
N ALA A 85 -5.07 -0.54 -10.89
CA ALA A 85 -5.37 -0.34 -9.50
C ALA A 85 -5.36 -1.68 -8.74
N GLN A 86 -4.69 -1.72 -7.60
CA GLN A 86 -4.66 -2.89 -6.73
C GLN A 86 -4.56 -2.42 -5.28
N VAL A 87 -5.41 -2.99 -4.43
CA VAL A 87 -5.28 -2.88 -2.98
C VAL A 87 -4.89 -4.26 -2.44
N ALA A 88 -3.81 -4.30 -1.68
CA ALA A 88 -3.29 -5.49 -1.02
C ALA A 88 -2.79 -5.13 0.38
N MET A 89 -2.39 -6.13 1.17
CA MET A 89 -1.80 -5.94 2.49
C MET A 89 -0.42 -6.59 2.53
N SER A 90 0.52 -6.06 3.32
CA SER A 90 1.84 -6.68 3.48
C SER A 90 1.78 -8.12 4.00
N ARG A 91 0.76 -8.45 4.81
CA ARG A 91 0.47 -9.82 5.27
C ARG A 91 0.18 -10.82 4.15
N ASP A 92 -0.20 -10.35 2.96
CA ASP A 92 -0.32 -11.20 1.77
C ASP A 92 1.05 -11.73 1.29
N VAL A 93 2.16 -11.12 1.73
CA VAL A 93 3.55 -11.44 1.36
C VAL A 93 4.38 -11.89 2.57
N VAL A 94 4.10 -11.32 3.75
CA VAL A 94 4.78 -11.59 5.02
C VAL A 94 3.78 -12.25 5.98
N PRO A 95 3.70 -13.59 6.03
CA PRO A 95 2.84 -14.26 7.00
C PRO A 95 3.29 -13.96 8.43
N GLY A 96 2.36 -13.71 9.35
CA GLY A 96 2.61 -13.47 10.77
C GLY A 96 1.44 -12.79 11.46
N GLU A 97 1.63 -12.45 12.74
CA GLU A 97 0.63 -11.81 13.61
C GLU A 97 0.47 -10.29 13.39
N SER A 98 1.29 -9.71 12.50
CA SER A 98 1.21 -8.28 12.15
C SER A 98 -0.16 -7.95 11.53
N SER A 99 -0.74 -6.80 11.91
CA SER A 99 -1.92 -6.28 11.23
C SER A 99 -1.67 -6.02 9.73
N GLY A 100 -0.40 -5.86 9.36
CA GLY A 100 0.07 -5.57 8.02
C GLY A 100 -0.14 -4.11 7.63
N ILE A 101 0.49 -3.71 6.53
CA ILE A 101 0.41 -2.38 5.96
C ILE A 101 -0.38 -2.44 4.65
N PRO A 102 -1.36 -1.53 4.43
CA PRO A 102 -1.95 -1.30 3.12
C PRO A 102 -0.91 -1.04 2.02
N LEU A 103 -0.94 -1.86 0.97
CA LEU A 103 -0.15 -1.75 -0.25
C LEU A 103 -1.08 -1.32 -1.39
N ILE A 104 -1.09 -0.03 -1.71
CA ILE A 104 -2.01 0.55 -2.69
C ILE A 104 -1.23 0.87 -3.96
N THR A 105 -1.58 0.18 -5.05
CA THR A 105 -1.03 0.44 -6.37
C THR A 105 -2.06 1.18 -7.22
N ALA A 106 -1.65 2.27 -7.85
CA ALA A 106 -2.49 3.00 -8.80
C ALA A 106 -2.40 2.40 -10.21
N GLY A 107 -3.46 2.60 -10.99
CA GLY A 107 -3.48 2.34 -12.43
C GLY A 107 -2.65 3.36 -13.22
N THR A 108 -3.06 3.66 -14.45
CA THR A 108 -2.40 4.69 -15.28
C THR A 108 -3.33 5.87 -15.49
N ALA A 109 -2.88 7.10 -15.22
CA ALA A 109 -3.70 8.30 -15.40
C ALA A 109 -3.67 8.87 -16.84
N THR A 110 -2.62 8.60 -17.62
CA THR A 110 -2.36 9.26 -18.92
C THR A 110 -2.03 8.32 -20.08
N SER A 111 -2.05 7.01 -19.83
CA SER A 111 -1.59 6.00 -20.78
C SER A 111 -2.68 4.98 -21.04
N ARG A 112 -2.81 4.51 -22.29
CA ARG A 112 -3.76 3.44 -22.65
C ARG A 112 -3.25 2.03 -22.32
N ARG A 113 -2.07 1.94 -21.70
CA ARG A 113 -1.38 0.68 -21.33
C ARG A 113 -1.87 0.06 -20.02
N GLY A 114 -3.07 0.42 -19.54
CA GLY A 114 -3.73 -0.27 -18.44
C GLY A 114 -3.85 -1.78 -18.70
N ARG A 115 -3.96 -2.58 -17.63
CA ARG A 115 -3.99 -4.05 -17.70
C ARG A 115 -5.28 -4.61 -17.10
N GLY A 116 -5.68 -5.79 -17.59
CA GLY A 116 -6.91 -6.45 -17.16
C GLY A 116 -8.13 -5.58 -17.47
N GLU A 117 -8.98 -5.37 -16.47
CA GLU A 117 -10.18 -4.54 -16.55
C GLU A 117 -9.88 -3.06 -16.84
N GLU A 118 -8.67 -2.58 -16.55
CA GLU A 118 -8.28 -1.18 -16.81
C GLU A 118 -7.69 -0.97 -18.22
N ARG A 119 -7.74 -1.98 -19.11
CA ARG A 119 -7.13 -1.85 -20.44
C ARG A 119 -7.78 -0.71 -21.25
N GLY A 120 -6.94 0.25 -21.65
CA GLY A 120 -7.37 1.41 -22.44
C GLY A 120 -8.11 2.48 -21.63
N ILE A 121 -8.21 2.32 -20.31
CA ILE A 121 -8.87 3.25 -19.41
C ILE A 121 -7.82 3.93 -18.52
N ASN A 122 -8.15 5.13 -18.04
CA ASN A 122 -7.31 5.85 -17.09
C ASN A 122 -7.96 5.91 -15.72
N THR A 123 -7.16 5.67 -14.69
CA THR A 123 -7.61 5.66 -13.30
C THR A 123 -6.64 6.41 -12.40
N VAL A 124 -7.19 7.01 -11.34
CA VAL A 124 -6.46 7.60 -10.21
C VAL A 124 -7.10 7.12 -8.91
N ASN A 125 -6.38 7.14 -7.79
CA ASN A 125 -6.95 6.80 -6.49
C ASN A 125 -6.99 8.05 -5.61
N VAL A 126 -8.10 8.25 -4.90
CA VAL A 126 -8.23 9.20 -3.79
C VAL A 126 -8.24 8.41 -2.49
N LEU A 127 -7.43 8.84 -1.52
CA LEU A 127 -7.30 8.16 -0.22
C LEU A 127 -7.80 9.09 0.89
N ASP A 128 -8.82 8.65 1.61
CA ASP A 128 -9.20 9.24 2.89
C ASP A 128 -8.55 8.44 4.01
N VAL A 129 -7.60 9.06 4.71
CA VAL A 129 -6.90 8.43 5.83
C VAL A 129 -7.59 8.82 7.13
N MET A 130 -8.26 7.85 7.74
CA MET A 130 -8.93 7.98 9.03
C MET A 130 -8.06 7.35 10.13
N GLU A 131 -8.55 7.35 11.37
CA GLU A 131 -7.81 6.87 12.53
C GLU A 131 -7.43 5.39 12.41
N HIS A 132 -8.39 4.49 12.13
CA HIS A 132 -8.15 3.04 12.01
C HIS A 132 -8.36 2.48 10.61
N GLN A 133 -8.64 3.33 9.63
CA GLN A 133 -8.99 2.89 8.27
C GLN A 133 -8.46 3.84 7.21
N ILE A 134 -8.09 3.30 6.07
CA ILE A 134 -7.89 4.05 4.84
C ILE A 134 -8.99 3.65 3.88
N ARG A 135 -9.75 4.62 3.40
CA ARG A 135 -10.72 4.44 2.32
C ARG A 135 -10.05 4.84 1.01
N VAL A 136 -10.02 3.90 0.07
CA VAL A 136 -9.44 4.07 -1.26
C VAL A 136 -10.57 4.16 -2.26
N THR A 137 -10.77 5.31 -2.87
CA THR A 137 -11.76 5.53 -3.90
C THR A 137 -11.05 5.60 -5.25
N PRO A 138 -11.13 4.57 -6.09
CA PRO A 138 -10.66 4.67 -7.47
C PRO A 138 -11.56 5.63 -8.23
N HIS A 139 -10.97 6.47 -9.09
CA HIS A 139 -11.71 7.25 -10.05
C HIS A 139 -11.32 6.84 -11.47
N LEU A 140 -12.32 6.72 -12.33
CA LEU A 140 -12.19 6.33 -13.73
C LEU A 140 -12.37 7.56 -14.62
N LEU A 141 -11.46 7.77 -15.58
CA LEU A 141 -11.63 8.80 -16.59
C LEU A 141 -12.72 8.37 -17.56
N GLU A 142 -13.84 9.09 -17.56
CA GLU A 142 -14.89 8.88 -18.54
C GLU A 142 -14.52 9.58 -19.86
N ASN A 143 -14.57 8.83 -20.97
CA ASN A 143 -14.06 9.31 -22.26
C ASN A 143 -14.87 10.49 -22.83
N ASN A 144 -16.14 10.61 -22.48
CA ASN A 144 -17.02 11.63 -23.05
C ASN A 144 -16.90 12.98 -22.31
N GLU A 145 -16.75 12.94 -20.99
CA GLU A 145 -16.83 14.15 -20.17
C GLU A 145 -15.45 14.69 -19.74
N ARG A 146 -14.37 13.92 -19.93
CA ARG A 146 -13.01 14.26 -19.44
C ARG A 146 -12.97 14.51 -17.92
N VAL A 147 -13.85 13.86 -17.18
CA VAL A 147 -13.93 13.90 -15.72
C VAL A 147 -13.56 12.52 -15.15
N PHE A 148 -12.97 12.54 -13.96
CA PHE A 148 -12.66 11.34 -13.19
C PHE A 148 -13.84 11.02 -12.25
N GLU A 149 -14.67 10.06 -12.61
CA GLU A 149 -15.82 9.62 -11.82
C GLU A 149 -15.42 8.62 -10.74
N ALA A 150 -15.94 8.79 -9.53
CA ALA A 150 -15.66 7.91 -8.42
C ALA A 150 -16.31 6.53 -8.63
N LEU A 151 -15.54 5.48 -8.39
CA LEU A 151 -16.02 4.10 -8.28
C LEU A 151 -16.25 3.76 -6.79
N ASP A 152 -16.76 2.54 -6.55
CA ASP A 152 -16.93 2.03 -5.20
C ASP A 152 -15.62 2.03 -4.41
N ALA A 153 -15.70 2.56 -3.19
CA ALA A 153 -14.54 2.68 -2.32
C ALA A 153 -14.19 1.35 -1.65
N ILE A 154 -12.89 1.11 -1.50
CA ILE A 154 -12.32 -0.05 -0.83
C ILE A 154 -11.74 0.42 0.50
N SER A 155 -12.23 -0.15 1.59
CA SER A 155 -11.74 0.15 2.93
C SER A 155 -10.71 -0.88 3.39
N VAL A 156 -9.58 -0.42 3.91
CA VAL A 156 -8.52 -1.26 4.50
C VAL A 156 -8.12 -0.76 5.88
N MET A 157 -7.75 -1.68 6.75
CA MET A 157 -7.30 -1.35 8.10
C MET A 157 -6.00 -0.56 8.05
N ARG A 158 -5.97 0.53 8.80
CA ARG A 158 -4.74 1.25 9.17
C ARG A 158 -4.26 0.69 10.51
N ARG A 159 -2.94 0.67 10.72
CA ARG A 159 -2.40 0.34 12.04
C ARG A 159 -2.99 1.27 13.12
N PRO A 160 -3.17 0.80 14.36
CA PRO A 160 -3.54 1.67 15.47
C PRO A 160 -2.42 2.67 15.78
N MET A 161 -2.80 3.78 16.41
CA MET A 161 -1.84 4.76 16.91
C MET A 161 -1.02 4.16 18.06
N PRO A 162 0.25 4.55 18.27
CA PRO A 162 1.13 3.95 19.27
C PRO A 162 0.59 3.92 20.71
N ASN A 163 -0.30 4.86 21.05
CA ASN A 163 -0.90 4.99 22.39
C ASN A 163 -2.25 4.28 22.55
N GLU A 164 -2.68 3.52 21.55
CA GLU A 164 -3.96 2.82 21.56
C GLU A 164 -3.71 1.31 21.66
N SER A 165 -3.53 0.84 22.89
CA SER A 165 -3.60 -0.59 23.15
C SER A 165 -5.00 -1.10 22.82
N LEU A 166 -5.10 -2.07 21.90
CA LEU A 166 -6.32 -2.83 21.63
C LEU A 166 -6.89 -3.39 22.94
N SER A 167 -7.89 -2.72 23.51
CA SER A 167 -8.72 -3.32 24.56
C SER A 167 -9.55 -4.41 23.90
N LEU A 168 -9.08 -5.66 23.99
CA LEU A 168 -9.89 -6.83 23.64
C LEU A 168 -11.15 -6.80 24.52
N PRO A 169 -12.37 -6.96 23.95
CA PRO A 169 -13.57 -7.08 24.76
C PRO A 169 -13.44 -8.32 25.64
N GLY A 170 -13.45 -8.11 26.96
CA GLY A 170 -13.39 -9.17 27.94
C GLY A 170 -14.53 -10.16 27.73
N HIS A 171 -14.17 -11.42 27.50
CA HIS A 171 -15.12 -12.53 27.62
C HIS A 171 -15.69 -12.51 29.04
N MET A 172 -16.95 -12.09 29.19
CA MET A 172 -17.74 -12.43 30.37
C MET A 172 -17.90 -13.94 30.40
N VAL A 173 -17.20 -14.59 31.32
CA VAL A 173 -17.50 -15.95 31.74
C VAL A 173 -18.76 -15.86 32.60
N SER A 174 -19.90 -16.26 32.06
CA SER A 174 -21.08 -16.59 32.86
C SER A 174 -20.82 -17.95 33.52
N GLU A 175 -20.49 -17.93 34.81
CA GLU A 175 -20.68 -19.08 35.69
C GLU A 175 -22.19 -19.33 35.81
N GLU A 176 -22.67 -20.46 35.31
CA GLU A 176 -23.98 -20.98 35.70
C GLU A 176 -23.76 -22.13 36.68
N ARG A 177 -24.04 -21.83 37.96
CA ARG A 177 -24.29 -22.82 39.02
C ARG A 177 -25.78 -23.11 39.04
N ALA A 178 -26.18 -24.35 38.76
CA ALA A 178 -27.19 -25.15 39.49
C ALA A 178 -27.39 -26.49 38.77
#